data_AF-A0A536S7S4-F1
#
_entry.id   AF-A0A536S7S4-F1
#
_cell.length_a   1.000
_cell.length_b   1.000
_cell.length_c   1.000
_cell.angle_alpha   90.00
_cell.angle_beta   90.00
_cell.angle_gamma   90.00
#
_symmetry.space_group_name_H-M   'P 1'
#
loop_
_entity.id
_entity.type
_entity.pdbx_description
1 polymer ?
#
loop_
_entity_poly.entity_id
_entity_poly.type
_entity_poly.pdbx_seq_one_letter_code
_entity_poly.pdbx_strand_id
1 'polypeptide(L)'
;MATLKFDEFINRSSDAIGHLTAKGTAEGHVNLTSLVDFQNDVVNTSLGVAHALGARLWGVRIDTSETLIDRSILRELEESGGEAQGQLRGVTPRLVELLREALDRHGYAHVRIVASGGFDADKIRRFEALGVPVDVYGVGSALVHGPGFDHTADIVRVDGRPLAKTGRRYLRSDRLHPVDWRTLVAEGDWARSSS
;
A
#
# COMPACT_ATOMS: atom_id res chain seq x y z
N MET A 1 10.52 -5.81 -7.29
CA MET A 1 9.58 -4.88 -6.63
C MET A 1 9.57 -5.18 -5.14
N ALA A 2 10.37 -4.49 -4.34
CA ALA A 2 10.35 -4.65 -2.89
C ALA A 2 9.30 -3.69 -2.33
N THR A 3 8.19 -4.22 -1.80
CA THR A 3 7.21 -3.45 -1.02
C THR A 3 7.54 -3.66 0.45
N LEU A 4 8.07 -2.64 1.12
CA LEU A 4 8.25 -2.68 2.57
C LEU A 4 7.06 -2.02 3.25
N LYS A 5 6.43 -2.75 4.18
CA LYS A 5 5.34 -2.24 5.05
C LYS A 5 5.99 -1.67 6.31
N PHE A 6 5.74 -0.39 6.58
CA PHE A 6 6.28 0.32 7.74
C PHE A 6 5.21 0.47 8.82
N ASP A 7 5.62 0.17 10.06
CA ASP A 7 5.00 0.62 11.31
C ASP A 7 6.15 0.89 12.30
N GLU A 8 5.97 1.80 13.25
CA GLU A 8 7.01 2.26 14.20
C GLU A 8 7.57 1.10 15.05
N PHE A 9 6.80 0.02 15.21
CA PHE A 9 7.20 -1.22 15.90
C PHE A 9 7.96 -2.22 15.02
N ILE A 10 7.89 -2.11 13.70
CA ILE A 10 8.41 -3.13 12.77
C ILE A 10 9.89 -2.89 12.42
N ASN A 11 10.44 -1.71 12.69
CA ASN A 11 11.83 -1.42 12.33
C ASN A 11 12.68 -0.90 13.51
N ARG A 12 13.25 -1.85 14.27
CA ARG A 12 14.46 -1.64 15.09
C ARG A 12 15.69 -2.29 14.43
N SER A 13 15.74 -2.35 13.10
CA SER A 13 16.94 -2.84 12.41
C SER A 13 18.05 -1.79 12.48
N SER A 14 19.24 -2.20 12.94
CA SER A 14 20.45 -1.37 13.00
C SER A 14 21.12 -1.16 11.63
N ASP A 15 20.63 -1.80 10.58
CA ASP A 15 21.32 -1.83 9.29
C ASP A 15 20.86 -0.67 8.39
N ALA A 16 21.84 0.14 7.96
CA ALA A 16 21.66 1.24 7.02
C ALA A 16 21.44 0.73 5.59
N ILE A 17 20.26 0.18 5.26
CA ILE A 17 20.05 -0.38 3.92
C ILE A 17 19.29 0.56 3.01
N GLY A 18 20.06 1.41 2.33
CA GLY A 18 19.67 2.11 1.11
C GLY A 18 19.89 1.32 -0.16
N HIS A 19 20.06 -0.01 -0.12
CA HIS A 19 20.15 -0.86 -1.31
C HIS A 19 19.57 -2.24 -0.99
N LEU A 20 18.31 -2.49 -1.37
CA LEU A 20 17.79 -3.87 -1.38
C LEU A 20 18.27 -4.54 -2.68
N THR A 21 19.54 -4.91 -2.76
CA THR A 21 19.98 -5.91 -3.74
C THR A 21 19.57 -7.28 -3.23
N ALA A 22 18.71 -7.98 -3.97
CA ALA A 22 18.46 -9.39 -3.70
C ALA A 22 19.81 -10.13 -3.78
N LYS A 23 20.02 -11.11 -2.89
CA LYS A 23 21.27 -11.87 -2.85
C LYS A 23 21.53 -12.50 -4.22
N GLY A 24 22.59 -12.09 -4.91
CA GLY A 24 22.97 -12.62 -6.23
C GLY A 24 22.60 -11.78 -7.46
N THR A 25 21.99 -10.59 -7.32
CA THR A 25 21.75 -9.68 -8.46
C THR A 25 22.89 -8.68 -8.60
N ALA A 26 23.50 -8.57 -9.80
CA ALA A 26 24.38 -7.45 -10.14
C ALA A 26 23.62 -6.13 -9.90
N GLU A 27 24.31 -5.13 -9.33
CA GLU A 27 23.73 -3.89 -8.78
C GLU A 27 22.66 -3.26 -9.69
N GLY A 28 21.41 -3.65 -9.46
CA GLY A 28 20.24 -3.06 -10.04
C GLY A 28 19.68 -2.05 -9.06
N HIS A 29 19.55 -0.80 -9.47
CA HIS A 29 18.82 0.21 -8.70
C HIS A 29 17.35 -0.26 -8.56
N VAL A 30 16.97 -0.70 -7.36
CA VAL A 30 15.58 -1.01 -7.05
C VAL A 30 14.92 0.25 -6.50
N ASN A 31 13.85 0.68 -7.15
CA ASN A 31 13.00 1.76 -6.65
C ASN A 31 12.38 1.36 -5.31
N LEU A 32 12.68 2.14 -4.27
CA LEU A 32 12.12 1.95 -2.93
C LEU A 32 10.72 2.59 -2.89
N THR A 33 9.70 1.74 -2.76
CA THR A 33 8.31 2.18 -2.58
C THR A 33 7.77 1.74 -1.21
N SER A 34 7.08 2.65 -0.52
CA SER A 34 6.44 2.37 0.77
C SER A 34 4.92 2.29 0.65
N LEU A 35 4.28 1.30 1.28
CA LEU A 35 2.82 1.25 1.39
C LEU A 35 2.37 2.10 2.59
N VAL A 36 1.57 3.15 2.35
CA VAL A 36 1.34 4.24 3.32
C VAL A 36 -0.07 4.28 3.91
N ASP A 37 -0.89 3.26 3.66
CA ASP A 37 -2.30 3.26 4.07
C ASP A 37 -2.59 2.38 5.30
N PHE A 38 -1.55 1.92 6.00
CA PHE A 38 -1.69 1.03 7.17
C PHE A 38 -2.57 1.65 8.28
N GLN A 39 -2.33 2.93 8.60
CA GLN A 39 -3.07 3.69 9.63
C GLN A 39 -4.29 4.44 9.06
N ASN A 40 -4.59 4.25 7.75
CA ASN A 40 -5.64 5.00 7.02
C ASN A 40 -5.45 6.53 7.13
N ASP A 41 -4.18 6.96 7.09
CA ASP A 41 -3.75 8.34 7.05
C ASP A 41 -2.61 8.46 6.03
N VAL A 42 -2.99 8.40 4.75
CA VAL A 42 -2.02 8.34 3.65
C VAL A 42 -1.10 9.56 3.66
N VAL A 43 -1.63 10.76 3.93
CA VAL A 43 -0.85 12.00 3.90
C VAL A 43 0.22 12.01 4.99
N ASN A 44 -0.17 11.82 6.26
CA ASN A 44 0.80 11.90 7.35
C ASN A 44 1.81 10.76 7.30
N THR A 45 1.36 9.54 6.95
CA THR A 45 2.27 8.39 6.81
C THR A 45 3.29 8.64 5.70
N SER A 46 2.86 9.23 4.57
CA SER A 46 3.77 9.57 3.47
C SER A 46 4.81 10.60 3.86
N LEU A 47 4.41 11.65 4.58
CA LEU A 47 5.35 12.67 5.09
C LEU A 47 6.36 12.07 6.06
N GLY A 48 5.92 11.21 6.99
CA GLY A 48 6.82 10.53 7.93
C GLY A 48 7.83 9.63 7.22
N VAL A 49 7.40 8.86 6.23
CA VAL A 49 8.28 7.99 5.44
C VAL A 49 9.23 8.81 4.57
N ALA A 50 8.75 9.87 3.93
CA ALA A 50 9.58 10.77 3.13
C ALA A 50 10.65 11.48 3.99
N HIS A 51 10.30 11.89 5.20
CA HIS A 51 11.25 12.43 6.17
C HIS A 51 12.32 11.41 6.58
N ALA A 52 11.91 10.18 6.91
CA ALA A 52 12.82 9.13 7.38
C ALA A 52 13.79 8.62 6.29
N LEU A 53 13.34 8.56 5.03
CA LEU A 53 14.10 7.98 3.93
C LEU A 53 14.74 9.03 3.01
N GLY A 54 14.24 10.27 3.01
CA GLY A 54 14.75 11.36 2.20
C GLY A 54 14.85 11.01 0.72
N ALA A 55 16.02 11.26 0.12
CA ALA A 55 16.29 10.98 -1.29
C ALA A 55 16.28 9.48 -1.67
N ARG A 56 16.32 8.58 -0.68
CA ARG A 56 16.26 7.12 -0.92
C ARG A 56 14.85 6.64 -1.24
N LEU A 57 13.81 7.41 -0.87
CA LEU A 57 12.43 7.08 -1.20
C LEU A 57 12.16 7.45 -2.66
N TRP A 58 11.88 6.43 -3.48
CA TRP A 58 11.46 6.68 -4.86
C TRP A 58 9.98 7.05 -4.93
N GLY A 59 9.12 6.41 -4.13
CA GLY A 59 7.69 6.70 -4.16
C GLY A 59 6.90 6.11 -3.00
N VAL A 60 5.64 6.51 -2.90
CA VAL A 60 4.66 5.95 -1.97
C VAL A 60 3.56 5.24 -2.74
N ARG A 61 3.07 4.13 -2.19
CA ARG A 61 1.93 3.38 -2.71
C ARG A 61 0.73 3.57 -1.81
N ILE A 62 -0.34 4.10 -2.38
CA ILE A 62 -1.64 4.28 -1.73
C ILE A 62 -2.56 3.14 -2.16
N ASP A 63 -3.26 2.55 -1.20
CA ASP A 63 -4.05 1.32 -1.42
C ASP A 63 -5.31 1.28 -0.53
N THR A 64 -5.85 2.47 -0.23
CA THR A 64 -6.98 2.64 0.67
C THR A 64 -8.19 1.84 0.17
N SER A 65 -8.79 1.06 1.08
CA SER A 65 -9.96 0.22 0.77
C SER A 65 -11.14 1.06 0.28
N GLU A 66 -11.87 0.56 -0.72
CA GLU A 66 -13.13 1.16 -1.24
C GLU A 66 -14.24 1.27 -0.17
N THR A 67 -14.05 0.64 0.99
CA THR A 67 -14.96 0.73 2.14
C THR A 67 -14.57 1.79 3.17
N LEU A 68 -13.38 2.39 3.06
CA LEU A 68 -12.84 3.36 4.01
C LEU A 68 -12.73 4.75 3.39
N ILE A 69 -12.92 5.78 4.23
CA ILE A 69 -12.57 7.16 3.92
C ILE A 69 -11.23 7.42 4.61
N ASP A 70 -10.23 7.92 3.87
CA ASP A 70 -8.93 8.25 4.46
C ASP A 70 -9.06 9.43 5.43
N ARG A 71 -8.26 9.44 6.50
CA ARG A 71 -8.27 10.53 7.49
C ARG A 71 -7.93 11.89 6.88
N SER A 72 -7.14 11.96 5.81
CA SER A 72 -6.85 13.24 5.16
C SER A 72 -8.09 13.86 4.52
N ILE A 73 -8.99 13.04 3.96
CA ILE A 73 -10.26 13.50 3.41
C ILE A 73 -11.19 13.95 4.56
N LEU A 74 -11.23 13.19 5.66
CA LEU A 74 -12.04 13.58 6.83
C LEU A 74 -11.61 14.95 7.39
N ARG A 75 -10.30 15.19 7.51
CA ARG A 75 -9.77 16.49 7.96
C ARG A 75 -10.15 17.63 7.02
N GLU A 76 -10.02 17.42 5.71
CA GLU A 76 -10.48 18.42 4.73
C GLU A 76 -11.97 18.73 4.88
N LEU A 77 -12.81 17.72 5.07
CA LEU A 77 -14.25 17.91 5.26
C LEU A 77 -14.56 18.67 6.56
N GLU A 78 -13.84 18.38 7.65
CA GLU A 78 -13.98 19.13 8.90
C GLU A 78 -13.60 20.60 8.70
N GLU A 79 -12.53 20.87 7.95
CA GLU A 79 -12.07 22.22 7.62
C GLU A 79 -13.02 22.97 6.66
N SER A 80 -13.70 22.26 5.77
CA SER A 80 -14.65 22.83 4.80
C SER A 80 -16.08 23.00 5.34
N GLY A 81 -16.34 22.64 6.59
CA GLY A 81 -17.68 22.72 7.20
C GLY A 81 -18.60 21.54 6.86
N GLY A 82 -18.04 20.41 6.44
CA GLY A 82 -18.74 19.14 6.21
C GLY A 82 -19.27 18.95 4.79
N GLU A 83 -18.96 19.86 3.87
CA GLU A 83 -19.40 19.75 2.48
C GLU A 83 -18.49 18.81 1.70
N ALA A 84 -19.04 17.65 1.32
CA ALA A 84 -18.37 16.65 0.50
C ALA A 84 -18.79 16.76 -0.96
N GLN A 85 -17.82 16.82 -1.87
CA GLN A 85 -18.05 16.74 -3.31
C GLN A 85 -17.36 15.49 -3.87
N GLY A 86 -18.12 14.66 -4.57
CA GLY A 86 -17.60 13.48 -5.25
C GLY A 86 -17.37 12.25 -4.37
N GLN A 87 -16.50 11.36 -4.84
CA GLN A 87 -16.20 10.08 -4.19
C GLN A 87 -15.23 10.29 -3.02
N LEU A 88 -15.60 9.78 -1.84
CA LEU A 88 -14.81 9.92 -0.60
C LEU A 88 -14.05 8.66 -0.20
N ARG A 89 -14.46 7.50 -0.70
CA ARG A 89 -13.95 6.20 -0.28
C ARG A 89 -12.93 5.64 -1.26
N GLY A 90 -11.99 4.87 -0.73
CA GLY A 90 -10.92 4.26 -1.50
C GLY A 90 -9.84 5.25 -1.93
N VAL A 91 -9.10 4.89 -2.95
CA VAL A 91 -8.16 5.80 -3.62
C VAL A 91 -8.93 6.68 -4.60
N THR A 92 -9.10 7.95 -4.24
CA THR A 92 -9.87 8.95 -5.00
C THR A 92 -8.95 10.01 -5.61
N PRO A 93 -9.38 10.74 -6.66
CA PRO A 93 -8.65 11.89 -7.20
C PRO A 93 -8.23 12.88 -6.10
N ARG A 94 -9.18 13.24 -5.24
CA ARG A 94 -8.93 14.23 -4.18
C ARG A 94 -7.90 13.74 -3.16
N LEU A 95 -7.91 12.46 -2.81
CA LEU A 95 -6.90 11.88 -1.91
C LEU A 95 -5.49 12.00 -2.50
N VAL A 96 -5.36 11.76 -3.81
CA VAL A 96 -4.07 11.89 -4.52
C VAL A 96 -3.60 13.34 -4.57
N GLU A 97 -4.50 14.28 -4.86
CA GLU A 97 -4.20 15.71 -4.87
C GLU A 97 -3.71 16.19 -3.49
N LEU A 98 -4.45 15.86 -2.42
CA LEU A 98 -4.05 16.19 -1.04
C LEU A 98 -2.67 15.64 -0.70
N LEU A 99 -2.38 14.40 -1.12
CA LEU A 99 -1.06 13.79 -0.95
C LEU A 99 0.03 14.53 -1.72
N ARG A 100 -0.20 14.80 -3.01
CA ARG A 100 0.77 15.50 -3.87
C ARG A 100 1.08 16.88 -3.33
N GLU A 101 0.05 17.65 -3.02
CA GLU A 101 0.17 18.99 -2.44
C GLU A 101 0.95 18.95 -1.12
N ALA A 102 0.66 17.99 -0.24
CA ALA A 102 1.36 17.85 1.03
C ALA A 102 2.85 17.52 0.85
N LEU A 103 3.17 16.57 -0.04
CA LEU A 103 4.56 16.24 -0.36
C LEU A 103 5.31 17.44 -0.94
N ASP A 104 4.69 18.18 -1.87
CA ASP A 104 5.31 19.34 -2.52
C ASP A 104 5.58 20.47 -1.53
N ARG A 105 4.59 20.80 -0.67
CA ARG A 105 4.76 21.81 0.40
C ARG A 105 5.90 21.49 1.36
N HIS A 106 6.26 20.21 1.52
CA HIS A 106 7.35 19.77 2.40
C HIS A 106 8.66 19.48 1.65
N GLY A 107 8.76 19.83 0.36
CA GLY A 107 9.99 19.67 -0.43
C GLY A 107 10.24 18.25 -0.94
N TYR A 108 9.22 17.39 -0.94
CA TYR A 108 9.29 16.00 -1.41
C TYR A 108 8.73 15.82 -2.83
N ALA A 109 8.95 16.80 -3.70
CA ALA A 109 8.49 16.79 -5.10
C ALA A 109 9.06 15.61 -5.91
N HIS A 110 10.18 15.02 -5.48
CA HIS A 110 10.78 13.84 -6.12
C HIS A 110 10.04 12.53 -5.84
N VAL A 111 9.22 12.47 -4.78
CA VAL A 111 8.54 11.24 -4.36
C VAL A 111 7.37 10.95 -5.30
N ARG A 112 7.42 9.82 -5.99
CA ARG A 112 6.39 9.35 -6.92
C ARG A 112 5.16 8.80 -6.21
N ILE A 113 3.99 8.89 -6.83
CA ILE A 113 2.72 8.35 -6.32
C ILE A 113 2.32 7.12 -7.15
N VAL A 114 2.27 5.97 -6.48
CA VAL A 114 1.74 4.71 -7.02
C VAL A 114 0.33 4.50 -6.46
N ALA A 115 -0.68 4.53 -7.32
CA ALA A 115 -2.07 4.32 -6.92
C ALA A 115 -2.50 2.87 -7.17
N SER A 116 -2.99 2.17 -6.14
CA SER A 116 -3.59 0.85 -6.26
C SER A 116 -4.91 0.76 -5.49
N GLY A 117 -5.62 -0.35 -5.62
CA GLY A 117 -6.93 -0.56 -4.97
C GLY A 117 -8.09 -0.22 -5.92
N GLY A 118 -8.75 -1.27 -6.42
CA GLY A 118 -9.95 -1.14 -7.25
C GLY A 118 -9.74 -0.44 -8.60
N PHE A 119 -8.51 -0.31 -9.09
CA PHE A 119 -8.25 0.28 -10.40
C PHE A 119 -8.60 -0.69 -11.53
N ASP A 120 -9.40 -0.18 -12.46
CA ASP A 120 -9.74 -0.76 -13.76
C ASP A 120 -9.53 0.30 -14.87
N ALA A 121 -9.84 -0.05 -16.12
CA ALA A 121 -9.65 0.85 -17.25
C ALA A 121 -10.49 2.15 -17.14
N ASP A 122 -11.68 2.10 -16.54
CA ASP A 122 -12.57 3.24 -16.44
C ASP A 122 -12.14 4.20 -15.32
N LYS A 123 -11.74 3.67 -14.17
CA LYS A 123 -11.14 4.45 -13.07
C LYS A 123 -9.86 5.13 -13.53
N ILE A 124 -8.98 4.42 -14.26
CA ILE A 124 -7.76 5.03 -14.83
C ILE A 124 -8.13 6.16 -15.79
N ARG A 125 -9.05 5.92 -16.75
CA ARG A 125 -9.46 6.96 -17.71
C ARG A 125 -10.01 8.21 -17.02
N ARG A 126 -10.76 8.05 -15.93
CA ARG A 126 -11.24 9.17 -15.12
C ARG A 126 -10.10 9.94 -14.47
N PHE A 127 -9.11 9.26 -13.90
CA PHE A 127 -7.95 9.92 -13.29
C PHE A 127 -7.14 10.71 -14.33
N GLU A 128 -6.87 10.10 -15.49
CA GLU A 128 -6.16 10.75 -16.59
C GLU A 128 -6.93 11.97 -17.12
N ALA A 129 -8.26 11.86 -17.30
CA ALA A 129 -9.09 12.96 -17.78
C ALA A 129 -9.15 14.15 -16.82
N LEU A 130 -8.97 13.90 -15.52
CA LEU A 130 -8.91 14.93 -14.48
C LEU A 130 -7.49 15.45 -14.24
N GLY A 131 -6.47 14.87 -14.89
CA GLY A 131 -5.07 15.26 -14.68
C GLY A 131 -4.56 14.96 -13.28
N VAL A 132 -5.07 13.91 -12.64
CA VAL A 132 -4.68 13.53 -11.27
C VAL A 132 -3.19 13.14 -11.24
N PRO A 133 -2.39 13.64 -10.28
CA PRO A 133 -0.94 13.43 -10.27
C PRO A 133 -0.55 12.02 -9.77
N VAL A 134 -0.86 10.99 -10.56
CA VAL A 134 -0.43 9.61 -10.35
C VAL A 134 0.69 9.27 -11.33
N ASP A 135 1.77 8.67 -10.83
CA ASP A 135 2.89 8.24 -11.67
C ASP A 135 2.73 6.79 -12.16
N VAL A 136 2.09 5.93 -11.36
CA VAL A 136 1.91 4.50 -11.66
C VAL A 136 0.58 3.99 -11.13
N TYR A 137 -0.15 3.21 -11.94
CA TYR A 137 -1.34 2.49 -11.51
C TYR A 137 -1.04 1.01 -11.27
N GLY A 138 -1.42 0.51 -10.09
CA GLY A 138 -1.44 -0.92 -9.76
C GLY A 138 -2.81 -1.52 -10.05
N VAL A 139 -2.88 -2.39 -11.06
CA VAL A 139 -4.10 -3.06 -11.50
C VAL A 139 -4.02 -4.54 -11.15
N GLY A 140 -5.04 -5.04 -10.44
CA GLY A 140 -5.09 -6.42 -9.94
C GLY A 140 -6.30 -7.17 -10.45
N SER A 141 -7.40 -7.14 -9.67
CA SER A 141 -8.63 -7.89 -9.93
C SER A 141 -9.23 -7.66 -11.33
N ALA A 142 -9.07 -6.47 -11.92
CA ALA A 142 -9.52 -6.20 -13.28
C ALA A 142 -8.79 -7.03 -14.37
N LEU A 143 -7.58 -7.54 -14.09
CA LEU A 143 -6.82 -8.40 -14.99
C LEU A 143 -7.06 -9.88 -14.72
N VAL A 144 -7.33 -10.25 -13.47
CA VAL A 144 -7.43 -11.63 -13.03
C VAL A 144 -8.91 -12.00 -12.87
N HIS A 145 -9.45 -12.72 -13.86
CA HIS A 145 -10.81 -13.22 -13.84
C HIS A 145 -10.84 -14.63 -13.23
N GLY A 146 -11.64 -14.83 -12.20
CA GLY A 146 -11.89 -16.15 -11.61
C GLY A 146 -13.24 -16.21 -10.89
N PRO A 147 -13.93 -17.36 -10.91
CA PRO A 147 -15.13 -17.55 -10.11
C PRO A 147 -14.70 -17.75 -8.66
N GLY A 148 -14.79 -16.73 -7.82
CA GLY A 148 -14.51 -16.95 -6.41
C GLY A 148 -14.30 -15.68 -5.61
N PHE A 149 -14.73 -15.77 -4.35
CA PHE A 149 -14.63 -14.76 -3.32
C PHE A 149 -13.24 -14.14 -3.22
N ASP A 150 -13.18 -12.83 -2.96
CA ASP A 150 -11.94 -12.16 -2.59
C ASP A 150 -11.47 -12.65 -1.22
N HIS A 151 -10.34 -13.35 -1.22
CA HIS A 151 -9.65 -13.75 0.00
C HIS A 151 -8.50 -12.78 0.29
N THR A 152 -8.33 -12.44 1.56
CA THR A 152 -7.21 -11.61 2.03
C THR A 152 -6.53 -12.27 3.21
N ALA A 153 -5.21 -12.11 3.30
CA ALA A 153 -4.41 -12.57 4.42
C ALA A 153 -3.69 -11.37 5.04
N ASP A 154 -4.02 -11.06 6.29
CA ASP A 154 -3.48 -9.92 7.02
C ASP A 154 -2.73 -10.38 8.27
N ILE A 155 -1.61 -9.72 8.55
CA ILE A 155 -1.01 -9.78 9.88
C ILE A 155 -1.91 -8.95 10.80
N VAL A 156 -2.42 -9.60 11.85
CA VAL A 156 -3.33 -9.00 12.84
C VAL A 156 -2.80 -9.09 14.28
N ARG A 157 -1.69 -9.83 14.46
CA ARG A 157 -0.92 -9.93 15.71
C ARG A 157 0.56 -10.13 15.40
N VAL A 158 1.43 -9.51 16.17
CA VAL A 158 2.89 -9.70 16.15
C VAL A 158 3.37 -9.91 17.58
N ASP A 159 4.18 -10.93 17.82
CA ASP A 159 4.67 -11.31 19.16
C ASP A 159 3.56 -11.38 20.23
N GLY A 160 2.40 -11.90 19.81
CA GLY A 160 1.21 -12.02 20.65
C GLY A 160 0.43 -10.73 20.86
N ARG A 161 0.94 -9.56 20.46
CA ARG A 161 0.28 -8.25 20.61
C ARG A 161 -0.62 -7.94 19.42
N PRO A 162 -1.82 -7.32 19.62
CA PRO A 162 -2.65 -6.86 18.51
C PRO A 162 -1.92 -5.84 17.65
N LEU A 163 -1.85 -6.08 16.34
CA LEU A 163 -1.26 -5.17 15.36
C LEU A 163 -1.86 -5.47 13.99
N ALA A 164 -2.66 -4.55 13.45
CA ALA A 164 -3.37 -4.78 12.20
C ALA A 164 -3.51 -3.48 11.39
N LYS A 165 -3.53 -3.62 10.06
CA LYS A 165 -3.92 -2.53 9.16
C LYS A 165 -5.34 -2.08 9.51
N THR A 166 -5.60 -0.78 9.41
CA THR A 166 -6.94 -0.21 9.66
C THR A 166 -8.02 -0.95 8.86
N GLY A 167 -9.13 -1.27 9.53
CA GLY A 167 -10.21 -2.09 8.97
C GLY A 167 -10.01 -3.60 9.10
N ARG A 168 -8.84 -4.07 9.55
CA ARG A 168 -8.54 -5.49 9.82
C ARG A 168 -8.50 -5.74 11.32
N ARG A 169 -8.86 -6.96 11.74
CA ARG A 169 -8.79 -7.38 13.15
C ARG A 169 -8.59 -8.88 13.26
N TYR A 170 -8.05 -9.32 14.38
CA TYR A 170 -8.01 -10.74 14.70
C TYR A 170 -9.43 -11.28 14.88
N LEU A 171 -9.76 -12.31 14.11
CA LEU A 171 -11.00 -13.07 14.25
C LEU A 171 -10.65 -14.45 14.76
N ARG A 172 -10.94 -14.72 16.03
CA ARG A 172 -10.78 -16.06 16.59
C ARG A 172 -11.77 -16.99 15.88
N SER A 173 -11.28 -18.13 15.43
CA SER A 173 -12.10 -19.18 14.85
C SER A 173 -11.57 -20.51 15.32
N ASP A 174 -12.43 -21.32 15.94
CA ASP A 174 -12.05 -22.66 16.41
C ASP A 174 -11.83 -23.64 15.26
N ARG A 175 -12.12 -23.22 14.02
CA ARG A 175 -11.79 -23.96 12.79
C ARG A 175 -10.35 -23.73 12.34
N LEU A 176 -9.67 -22.70 12.84
CA LEU A 176 -8.28 -22.41 12.50
C LEU A 176 -7.35 -23.24 13.39
N HIS A 177 -6.43 -23.95 12.78
CA HIS A 177 -5.36 -24.67 13.47
C HIS A 177 -4.02 -24.36 12.79
N PRO A 178 -2.89 -24.44 13.52
CA PRO A 178 -1.57 -24.31 12.92
C PRO A 178 -1.39 -25.36 11.82
N VAL A 179 -0.93 -24.93 10.65
CA VAL A 179 -0.59 -25.83 9.56
C VAL A 179 0.92 -25.81 9.36
N ASP A 180 1.54 -26.98 9.29
CA ASP A 180 2.91 -27.07 8.83
C ASP A 180 2.92 -26.89 7.31
N TRP A 181 3.31 -25.69 6.85
CA TRP A 181 3.29 -25.40 5.41
C TRP A 181 4.14 -26.38 4.61
N ARG A 182 5.18 -27.00 5.20
CA ARG A 182 6.02 -28.00 4.51
C ARG A 182 5.24 -29.25 4.13
N THR A 183 4.21 -29.63 4.89
CA THR A 183 3.36 -30.77 4.56
C THR A 183 2.37 -30.44 3.44
N LEU A 184 2.06 -29.15 3.24
CA LEU A 184 1.21 -28.68 2.13
C LEU A 184 1.97 -28.59 0.80
N VAL A 185 3.27 -28.31 0.83
CA VAL A 185 4.12 -28.19 -0.37
C VAL A 185 5.00 -29.41 -0.61
N ALA A 186 4.61 -30.59 -0.13
CA ALA A 186 5.37 -31.84 -0.37
C ALA A 186 5.94 -31.85 -1.80
N GLU A 187 7.26 -31.88 -1.91
CA GLU A 187 8.00 -31.64 -3.15
C GLU A 187 7.45 -32.53 -4.30
N GLY A 188 6.82 -31.90 -5.28
CA GLY A 188 6.26 -32.58 -6.45
C GLY A 188 5.80 -31.57 -7.52
N ASP A 189 6.63 -31.43 -8.55
CA ASP A 189 6.30 -31.03 -9.93
C ASP A 189 5.95 -29.58 -10.32
N TRP A 190 5.58 -28.65 -9.44
CA TRP A 190 5.26 -27.28 -9.92
C TRP A 190 6.48 -26.47 -10.41
N ALA A 191 7.69 -26.80 -9.95
CA ALA A 191 8.92 -26.10 -10.34
C ALA A 191 9.60 -26.68 -11.60
N ARG A 192 9.08 -27.76 -12.20
CA ARG A 192 9.68 -28.41 -13.40
C ARG A 192 8.90 -28.17 -14.70
N SER A 193 7.73 -27.54 -14.68
CA SER A 193 6.98 -27.21 -15.90
C SER A 193 7.37 -25.84 -16.46
N SER A 194 8.65 -25.64 -16.80
CA SER A 194 9.08 -24.57 -17.70
C SER A 194 10.36 -25.03 -18.39
N SER A 195 10.20 -25.83 -19.44
CA SER A 195 11.23 -26.11 -20.44
C SER A 195 10.57 -26.00 -21.81
#